data_AF-A0A183B5M5-F1
#
_entry.id   AF-A0A183B5M5-F1
#
_cell.length_a   1.000
_cell.length_b   1.000
_cell.length_c   1.000
_cell.angle_alpha   90.00
_cell.angle_beta   90.00
_cell.angle_gamma   90.00
#
_symmetry.space_group_name_H-M   'P 1'
#
loop_
_entity.id
_entity.type
_entity.pdbx_description
1 polymer ?
#
loop_
_entity_poly.entity_id
_entity_poly.type
_entity_poly.pdbx_seq_one_letter_code
_entity_poly.pdbx_strand_id
1 'polypeptide(L)'
;MTIGRHLWAVILSIGDGQRVYLANLSSLYSFQLKKERGAFRVLCDKYVTEDTGTGIVHQAPYFGEDDFRICMANGIIRKDTPMVCPVDPCGRFTAEITEFAGNYVKDADKAICQELKRRGRLIHQSTINHSYPFCWRSDTPLIYRALPTWFIRVQQMVDQLLENNEKCHCLKICISD
;
A
#
# COMPACT_ATOMS: atom_id res chain seq x y z
N MET A 1 9.24 5.66 -3.41
CA MET A 1 9.32 5.68 -1.92
C MET A 1 7.91 5.44 -1.39
N THR A 2 7.58 4.20 -1.02
CA THR A 2 6.19 3.78 -0.76
C THR A 2 5.86 3.96 0.72
N ILE A 3 5.13 5.04 0.99
CA ILE A 3 4.89 5.57 2.34
C ILE A 3 3.85 4.70 3.04
N GLY A 4 4.14 4.29 4.28
CA GLY A 4 3.27 3.42 5.08
C GLY A 4 3.46 1.90 4.87
N ARG A 5 4.30 1.48 3.91
CA ARG A 5 4.59 0.05 3.60
C ARG A 5 5.75 -0.54 4.42
N HIS A 6 5.96 -0.10 5.66
CA HIS A 6 7.02 -0.66 6.52
C HIS A 6 6.47 -1.41 7.74
N LEU A 7 5.14 -1.56 7.83
CA LEU A 7 4.45 -2.04 9.03
C LEU A 7 3.70 -3.37 8.82
N TRP A 8 3.78 -3.98 7.63
CA TRP A 8 2.98 -5.13 7.21
C TRP A 8 3.78 -6.22 6.49
N ALA A 9 4.43 -7.13 7.20
CA ALA A 9 5.15 -8.20 6.49
C ALA A 9 4.20 -9.34 6.09
N VAL A 10 3.57 -9.23 4.93
CA VAL A 10 3.31 -10.41 4.08
C VAL A 10 4.19 -10.20 2.86
N ILE A 11 4.89 -11.25 2.45
CA ILE A 11 5.93 -11.17 1.42
C ILE A 11 5.39 -11.90 0.20
N LEU A 12 5.33 -11.25 -0.95
CA LEU A 12 4.82 -11.88 -2.15
C LEU A 12 5.96 -12.18 -3.13
N SER A 13 6.00 -13.40 -3.67
CA SER A 13 6.96 -13.83 -4.68
C SER A 13 6.31 -13.91 -6.05
N ILE A 14 7.08 -13.61 -7.08
CA ILE A 14 6.75 -13.94 -8.47
C ILE A 14 6.53 -15.46 -8.59
N GLY A 15 5.48 -15.81 -9.32
CA GLY A 15 5.13 -17.18 -9.66
C GLY A 15 5.99 -17.70 -10.81
N ASP A 16 6.97 -18.53 -10.46
CA ASP A 16 7.38 -19.72 -11.22
C ASP A 16 8.20 -20.65 -10.32
N GLY A 17 7.50 -21.41 -9.47
CA GLY A 17 8.01 -22.62 -8.80
C GLY A 17 9.27 -22.53 -7.93
N GLN A 18 9.93 -21.39 -7.82
CA GLN A 18 11.18 -21.27 -7.07
C GLN A 18 10.91 -21.12 -5.58
N ARG A 19 11.48 -22.06 -4.82
CA ARG A 19 11.48 -22.03 -3.36
C ARG A 19 12.26 -20.80 -2.88
N VAL A 20 11.54 -19.76 -2.48
CA VAL A 20 12.14 -18.61 -1.82
C VAL A 20 12.35 -18.95 -0.35
N TYR A 21 13.62 -19.10 0.05
CA TYR A 21 14.02 -19.24 1.44
C TYR A 21 14.06 -17.85 2.08
N LEU A 22 13.05 -17.49 2.89
CA LEU A 22 13.09 -16.26 3.66
C LEU A 22 13.43 -16.55 5.11
N ALA A 23 14.50 -15.88 5.57
CA ALA A 23 14.82 -15.74 6.96
C ALA A 23 13.61 -15.22 7.75
N ASN A 24 13.48 -15.69 8.98
CA ASN A 24 12.42 -15.36 9.93
C ASN A 24 12.32 -13.84 10.13
N LEU A 25 11.57 -13.14 9.27
CA LEU A 25 11.42 -11.69 9.31
C LEU A 25 10.39 -11.34 10.39
N SER A 26 10.84 -11.37 11.65
CA SER A 26 10.07 -10.85 12.78
C SER A 26 9.58 -9.43 12.44
N SER A 27 8.27 -9.25 12.43
CA SER A 27 7.67 -7.94 12.17
C SER A 27 8.00 -7.00 13.31
N LEU A 28 8.32 -5.75 12.96
CA LEU A 28 8.83 -4.78 13.92
C LEU A 28 7.74 -4.28 14.88
N TYR A 29 6.45 -4.34 14.50
CA TYR A 29 5.35 -3.81 15.33
C TYR A 29 4.01 -4.57 15.13
N SER A 30 3.27 -4.74 16.24
CA SER A 30 2.02 -5.50 16.39
C SER A 30 2.04 -6.97 15.94
N PHE A 31 3.10 -7.69 16.34
CA PHE A 31 3.38 -9.09 15.99
C PHE A 31 2.28 -10.07 16.43
N GLN A 32 1.72 -9.89 17.63
CA GLN A 32 0.84 -10.89 18.26
C GLN A 32 -0.49 -11.07 17.51
N LEU A 33 -1.23 -9.98 17.28
CA LEU A 33 -2.52 -9.99 16.57
C LEU A 33 -2.41 -10.43 15.11
N LYS A 34 -1.27 -10.16 14.46
CA LYS A 34 -1.02 -10.53 13.06
C LYS A 34 -0.66 -12.01 12.92
N LYS A 35 0.08 -12.59 13.88
CA LYS A 35 0.47 -14.00 13.88
C LYS A 35 -0.75 -14.93 14.03
N GLU A 36 -1.72 -14.54 14.86
CA GLU A 36 -2.95 -15.31 15.08
C GLU A 36 -3.84 -15.37 13.83
N ARG A 37 -3.69 -14.45 12.88
CA ARG A 37 -4.42 -14.41 11.60
C ARG A 37 -3.73 -15.13 10.45
N GLY A 38 -2.63 -15.86 10.71
CA GLY A 38 -1.86 -16.54 9.67
C GLY A 38 -1.10 -15.58 8.73
N ALA A 39 -0.76 -14.38 9.21
CA ALA A 39 0.12 -13.45 8.50
C ALA A 39 1.59 -13.93 8.53
N PHE A 40 2.51 -13.16 7.93
CA PHE A 40 3.95 -13.46 7.88
C PHE A 40 4.33 -14.72 7.09
N ARG A 41 3.60 -14.99 6.02
CA ARG A 41 3.91 -16.05 5.06
C ARG A 41 4.17 -15.50 3.67
N VAL A 42 4.73 -16.35 2.81
CA VAL A 42 4.89 -16.05 1.40
C VAL A 42 3.60 -16.34 0.66
N LEU A 43 3.16 -15.38 -0.13
CA LEU A 43 2.04 -15.54 -1.06
C LEU A 43 2.57 -15.45 -2.50
N CYS A 44 1.81 -15.97 -3.46
CA CYS A 44 2.13 -15.87 -4.88
C CYS A 44 0.95 -15.20 -5.59
N ASP A 45 1.24 -14.22 -6.45
CA ASP A 45 0.25 -13.55 -7.32
C ASP A 45 0.97 -13.06 -8.59
N LYS A 46 0.19 -12.76 -9.64
CA LYS A 46 0.72 -12.43 -10.97
C LYS A 46 0.96 -10.94 -11.18
N TYR A 47 0.57 -10.09 -10.23
CA TYR A 47 0.73 -8.64 -10.37
C TYR A 47 2.18 -8.16 -10.17
N VAL A 48 3.06 -9.00 -9.62
CA VAL A 48 4.48 -8.67 -9.45
C VAL A 48 5.22 -8.97 -10.74
N THR A 49 5.89 -7.95 -11.24
CA THR A 49 6.67 -7.98 -12.48
C THR A 49 8.17 -8.00 -12.17
N GLU A 50 8.96 -8.46 -13.14
CA GLU A 50 10.43 -8.53 -13.04
C GLU A 50 11.13 -7.21 -13.42
N ASP A 51 10.37 -6.23 -13.91
CA ASP A 51 10.87 -4.97 -14.43
C ASP A 51 11.35 -4.01 -13.32
N THR A 52 10.83 -4.15 -12.10
CA THR A 52 11.06 -3.19 -11.02
C THR A 52 11.16 -3.85 -9.64
N GLY A 53 12.08 -3.34 -8.82
CA GLY A 53 12.30 -3.82 -7.46
C GLY A 53 13.12 -5.11 -7.41
N THR A 54 12.78 -6.01 -6.49
CA THR A 54 13.53 -7.24 -6.19
C THR A 54 12.75 -8.51 -6.55
N GLY A 55 11.63 -8.40 -7.28
CA GLY A 55 10.68 -9.49 -7.49
C GLY A 55 9.94 -9.94 -6.22
N ILE A 56 10.09 -9.18 -5.13
CA ILE A 56 9.45 -9.45 -3.84
C ILE A 56 8.77 -8.18 -3.34
N VAL A 57 7.47 -8.26 -3.04
CA VAL A 57 6.68 -7.09 -2.64
C VAL A 57 6.15 -7.22 -1.21
N HIS A 58 6.42 -6.20 -0.40
CA HIS A 58 5.82 -5.99 0.91
C HIS A 58 4.33 -5.67 0.77
N GLN A 59 3.48 -6.43 1.45
CA GLN A 59 2.03 -6.27 1.40
C GLN A 59 1.50 -5.51 2.61
N ALA A 60 0.87 -4.36 2.37
CA ALA A 60 0.16 -3.58 3.38
C ALA A 60 -1.35 -3.50 3.03
N PRO A 61 -2.20 -4.41 3.55
CA PRO A 61 -3.56 -4.62 3.06
C PRO A 61 -4.45 -3.37 3.06
N TYR A 62 -4.18 -2.42 3.95
CA TYR A 62 -4.97 -1.20 4.09
C TYR A 62 -4.37 0.02 3.38
N PHE A 63 -3.29 -0.16 2.61
CA PHE A 63 -2.57 0.91 1.91
C PHE A 63 -2.37 0.62 0.41
N GLY A 64 -2.95 -0.46 -0.11
CA GLY A 64 -2.90 -0.83 -1.53
C GLY A 64 -4.08 -1.74 -1.89
N GLU A 65 -4.62 -1.57 -3.10
CA GLU A 65 -5.75 -2.36 -3.61
C GLU A 65 -5.36 -3.83 -3.84
N ASP A 66 -4.23 -4.07 -4.51
CA ASP A 66 -3.71 -5.43 -4.71
C ASP A 66 -3.37 -6.11 -3.38
N ASP A 67 -2.71 -5.38 -2.47
CA ASP A 67 -2.38 -5.88 -1.13
C ASP A 67 -3.66 -6.32 -0.39
N PHE A 68 -4.75 -5.53 -0.50
CA PHE A 68 -6.06 -5.87 0.06
C PHE A 68 -6.64 -7.13 -0.59
N ARG A 69 -6.72 -7.17 -1.93
CA ARG A 69 -7.27 -8.29 -2.71
C ARG A 69 -6.59 -9.61 -2.35
N ILE A 70 -5.26 -9.62 -2.33
CA ILE A 70 -4.45 -10.83 -2.12
C ILE A 70 -4.56 -11.32 -0.68
N CYS A 71 -4.49 -10.41 0.28
CA CYS A 71 -4.63 -10.78 1.69
C CYS A 71 -6.04 -11.28 2.00
N MET A 72 -7.07 -10.77 1.32
CA MET A 72 -8.44 -11.25 1.44
C MET A 72 -8.62 -12.63 0.78
N ALA A 73 -8.10 -12.84 -0.42
CA ALA A 73 -8.14 -14.12 -1.12
C ALA A 73 -7.43 -15.24 -0.34
N ASN A 74 -6.39 -14.90 0.41
CA ASN A 74 -5.62 -15.83 1.24
C ASN A 74 -6.10 -15.88 2.70
N GLY A 75 -7.24 -15.26 3.04
CA GLY A 75 -7.84 -15.34 4.38
C GLY A 75 -7.06 -14.65 5.50
N ILE A 76 -6.07 -13.81 5.18
CA ILE A 76 -5.30 -13.01 6.15
C ILE A 76 -6.16 -11.87 6.70
N ILE A 77 -6.98 -11.27 5.83
CA ILE A 77 -8.03 -10.33 6.20
C ILE A 77 -9.38 -10.91 5.80
N ARG A 78 -10.41 -10.59 6.58
CA ARG A 78 -11.79 -10.98 6.29
C ARG A 78 -12.67 -9.74 6.49
N LYS A 79 -13.83 -9.71 5.84
CA LYS A 79 -14.74 -8.54 5.86
C LYS A 79 -15.33 -8.27 7.24
N ASP A 80 -15.50 -9.31 8.04
CA ASP A 80 -15.98 -9.30 9.42
C ASP A 80 -14.90 -8.94 10.45
N THR A 81 -13.64 -8.89 10.02
CA THR A 81 -12.52 -8.66 10.93
C THR A 81 -12.27 -7.15 11.09
N PRO A 82 -12.02 -6.67 12.32
CA PRO A 82 -11.67 -5.27 12.55
C PRO A 82 -10.46 -4.85 11.71
N MET A 83 -10.58 -3.69 11.07
CA MET A 83 -9.48 -3.06 10.35
C MET A 83 -8.36 -2.74 11.34
N VAL A 84 -7.17 -3.25 11.05
CA VAL A 84 -5.96 -2.91 11.79
C VAL A 84 -5.26 -1.86 10.94
N CYS A 85 -5.26 -0.59 11.33
CA CYS A 85 -4.59 0.45 10.56
C CYS A 85 -3.88 1.40 11.52
N PRO A 86 -2.54 1.39 11.60
CA PRO A 86 -1.81 2.17 12.59
C PRO A 86 -1.75 3.67 12.26
N VAL A 87 -2.54 4.16 11.31
CA VAL A 87 -2.55 5.54 10.83
C VAL A 87 -3.95 6.13 10.97
N ASP A 88 -4.02 7.26 11.66
CA ASP A 88 -5.26 8.00 11.91
C ASP A 88 -5.76 8.76 10.66
N PRO A 89 -6.96 9.40 10.71
CA PRO A 89 -7.47 10.20 9.60
C PRO A 89 -6.63 11.42 9.21
N CYS A 90 -5.76 11.90 10.10
CA CYS A 90 -4.86 13.02 9.86
C CYS A 90 -3.52 12.56 9.24
N GLY A 91 -3.35 11.26 8.96
CA GLY A 91 -2.11 10.71 8.42
C GLY A 91 -0.99 10.61 9.45
N ARG A 92 -1.32 10.50 10.74
CA ARG A 92 -0.36 10.33 11.84
C ARG A 92 -0.40 8.92 12.40
N PHE A 93 0.73 8.44 12.90
CA PHE A 93 0.77 7.14 13.56
C PHE A 93 -0.01 7.15 14.88
N THR A 94 -0.75 6.09 15.11
CA THR A 94 -1.52 5.83 16.34
C THR A 94 -0.61 5.31 17.46
N ALA A 95 -1.16 5.23 18.68
CA ALA A 95 -0.45 4.71 19.86
C ALA A 95 -0.01 3.23 19.73
N GLU A 96 -0.55 2.48 18.76
CA GLU A 96 -0.10 1.11 18.46
C GLU A 96 1.37 1.06 18.02
N ILE A 97 1.88 2.15 17.43
CA ILE A 97 3.28 2.30 17.01
C ILE A 97 3.94 3.31 17.94
N THR A 98 4.28 2.86 19.15
CA THR A 98 4.78 3.72 20.25
C THR A 98 5.97 4.58 19.84
N GLU A 99 6.92 4.04 19.07
CA GLU A 99 8.14 4.75 18.66
C GLU A 99 7.88 5.94 17.72
N PHE A 100 6.75 5.94 17.00
CA PHE A 100 6.42 6.97 16.01
C PHE A 100 5.06 7.62 16.25
N ALA A 101 4.41 7.33 17.38
CA ALA A 101 3.06 7.80 17.69
C ALA A 101 2.97 9.34 17.60
N GLY A 102 1.92 9.83 16.92
CA GLY A 102 1.70 11.25 16.68
C GLY A 102 2.50 11.86 15.51
N ASN A 103 3.54 11.18 15.01
CA ASN A 103 4.29 11.67 13.86
C ASN A 103 3.48 11.50 12.57
N TYR A 104 3.55 12.50 11.70
CA TYR A 104 3.03 12.39 10.35
C TYR A 104 3.83 11.33 9.57
N VAL A 105 3.14 10.53 8.75
CA VAL A 105 3.75 9.35 8.11
C VAL A 105 5.01 9.66 7.30
N LYS A 106 5.07 10.83 6.66
CA LYS A 106 6.24 11.26 5.87
C LYS A 106 7.42 11.68 6.74
N ASP A 107 7.14 12.34 7.86
CA ASP A 107 8.20 12.83 8.76
C ASP A 107 8.89 11.66 9.46
N ALA A 108 8.15 10.57 9.68
CA ALA A 108 8.65 9.34 10.27
C ALA A 108 9.58 8.52 9.35
N ASP A 109 9.55 8.73 8.03
CA ASP A 109 10.31 7.91 7.07
C ASP A 109 11.82 7.86 7.41
N LYS A 110 12.40 9.01 7.78
CA LYS A 110 13.82 9.10 8.17
C LYS A 110 14.11 8.30 9.44
N ALA A 111 13.25 8.42 10.45
CA ALA A 111 13.41 7.73 11.72
C ALA A 111 13.24 6.20 11.56
N ILE A 112 12.28 5.77 10.73
CA ILE A 112 12.09 4.35 10.37
C ILE A 112 13.34 3.80 9.68
N CYS A 113 13.92 4.52 8.71
CA CYS A 113 15.15 4.08 8.04
C CYS A 113 16.33 3.97 9.01
N GLN A 114 16.49 4.92 9.93
CA GLN A 114 17.52 4.88 10.96
C GLN A 114 17.35 3.67 11.88
N GLU A 115 16.12 3.36 12.27
CA GLU A 115 15.82 2.22 13.13
C GLU A 115 16.08 0.88 12.42
N LEU A 116 15.70 0.76 11.15
CA LEU A 116 16.03 -0.40 10.31
C LEU A 116 17.54 -0.60 10.17
N LYS A 117 18.29 0.50 10.01
CA LYS A 117 19.76 0.48 9.97
C LYS A 117 20.35 0.03 11.30
N ARG A 118 19.86 0.59 12.42
CA ARG A 118 20.29 0.23 13.79
C ARG A 118 20.08 -1.25 14.09
N ARG A 119 18.99 -1.84 13.60
CA ARG A 119 18.68 -3.27 13.75
C ARG A 119 19.42 -4.18 12.74
N GLY A 120 20.27 -3.62 11.86
CA GLY A 120 21.00 -4.39 10.85
C GLY A 120 20.11 -5.00 9.76
N ARG A 121 18.91 -4.45 9.53
CA ARG A 121 17.92 -4.96 8.56
C ARG A 121 17.81 -4.12 7.29
N LEU A 122 18.50 -2.99 7.23
CA LEU A 122 18.58 -2.14 6.05
C LEU A 122 19.73 -2.62 5.16
N ILE A 123 19.40 -3.23 4.03
CA ILE A 123 20.39 -3.75 3.07
C ILE A 123 20.88 -2.64 2.12
N HIS A 124 19.96 -1.85 1.59
CA HIS A 124 20.25 -0.79 0.63
C HIS A 124 19.31 0.40 0.84
N GLN A 125 19.83 1.61 0.64
CA GLN A 125 19.07 2.86 0.71
C GLN A 125 19.51 3.78 -0.44
N SER A 126 18.55 4.26 -1.23
CA SER A 126 18.77 5.20 -2.31
C SER A 126 17.56 6.12 -2.49
N THR A 127 17.75 7.21 -3.22
CA THR A 127 16.69 8.16 -3.57
C THR A 127 16.24 7.90 -5.00
N ILE A 128 14.92 7.83 -5.20
CA ILE A 128 14.30 7.60 -6.51
C ILE A 128 13.41 8.79 -6.81
N ASN A 129 13.57 9.40 -7.99
CA ASN A 129 12.68 10.43 -8.48
C ASN A 129 11.57 9.77 -9.30
N HIS A 130 10.32 10.05 -8.95
CA HIS A 130 9.14 9.54 -9.65
C HIS A 130 7.95 10.48 -9.43
N SER A 131 6.97 10.42 -10.32
CA SER A 131 5.69 11.12 -10.12
C SER A 131 4.97 10.58 -8.89
N TYR A 132 4.49 11.47 -8.04
CA TYR A 132 3.74 11.15 -6.83
C TYR A 132 2.44 11.97 -6.80
N PRO A 133 1.29 11.40 -6.39
CA PRO A 133 0.04 12.13 -6.36
C PRO A 133 -0.01 13.14 -5.20
N PHE A 134 -0.43 14.36 -5.52
CA PHE A 134 -0.65 15.45 -4.56
C PHE A 134 -2.12 15.88 -4.57
N CYS A 135 -2.57 16.42 -3.45
CA CYS A 135 -3.88 17.03 -3.35
C CYS A 135 -3.94 18.25 -4.28
N TRP A 136 -4.87 18.23 -5.23
CA TRP A 136 -5.04 19.29 -6.23
C TRP A 136 -5.34 20.69 -5.66
N ARG A 137 -5.74 20.78 -4.38
CA ARG A 137 -6.08 22.04 -3.71
C ARG A 137 -5.00 22.55 -2.78
N SER A 138 -4.31 21.65 -2.07
CA SER A 138 -3.41 22.00 -0.97
C SER A 138 -1.97 21.59 -1.19
N ASP A 139 -1.66 20.97 -2.33
CA ASP A 139 -0.33 20.46 -2.68
C ASP A 139 0.28 19.53 -1.61
N THR A 140 -0.57 18.90 -0.80
CA THR A 140 -0.15 17.93 0.21
C THR A 140 -0.05 16.53 -0.42
N PRO A 141 0.98 15.73 -0.06
CA PRO A 141 1.15 14.40 -0.64
C PRO A 141 0.01 13.48 -0.21
N LEU A 142 -0.60 12.79 -1.18
CA LEU A 142 -1.70 11.85 -0.91
C LEU A 142 -1.16 10.52 -0.38
N ILE A 143 -1.98 9.84 0.43
CA ILE A 143 -1.74 8.47 0.88
C ILE A 143 -2.95 7.60 0.56
N TYR A 144 -2.71 6.40 0.05
CA TYR A 144 -3.76 5.40 -0.11
C TYR A 144 -4.04 4.78 1.25
N ARG A 145 -5.29 4.86 1.70
CA ARG A 145 -5.72 4.26 2.96
C ARG A 145 -7.14 3.71 2.83
N ALA A 146 -7.35 2.49 3.30
CA ALA A 146 -8.67 1.90 3.39
C ALA A 146 -9.54 2.71 4.37
N LEU A 147 -10.74 3.08 3.93
CA LEU A 147 -11.68 3.91 4.65
C LEU A 147 -13.10 3.41 4.39
N PRO A 148 -13.97 3.36 5.41
CA PRO A 148 -15.40 3.19 5.17
C PRO A 148 -15.94 4.46 4.51
N THR A 149 -16.49 4.33 3.32
CA THR A 149 -17.14 5.44 2.59
C THR A 149 -18.23 4.91 1.66
N TRP A 150 -19.05 5.83 1.17
CA TRP A 150 -20.14 5.54 0.24
C TRP A 150 -19.64 5.66 -1.19
N PHE A 151 -19.98 4.68 -2.03
CA PHE A 151 -19.63 4.66 -3.45
C PHE A 151 -20.88 4.54 -4.30
N ILE A 152 -20.87 5.22 -5.45
CA ILE A 152 -21.85 5.02 -6.52
C ILE A 152 -21.32 3.92 -7.45
N ARG A 153 -22.16 2.95 -7.80
CA ARG A 153 -21.78 1.82 -8.66
C ARG A 153 -21.70 2.24 -10.12
N VAL A 154 -20.59 2.84 -10.52
CA VAL A 154 -20.37 3.35 -11.89
C VAL A 154 -20.05 2.23 -12.89
N GLN A 155 -19.46 1.11 -12.45
CA GLN A 155 -19.04 0.03 -13.37
C GLN A 155 -20.16 -0.52 -14.27
N GLN A 156 -21.41 -0.53 -13.81
CA GLN A 156 -22.55 -1.05 -14.58
C GLN A 156 -23.08 -0.08 -15.65
N MET A 157 -22.69 1.19 -15.59
CA MET A 157 -23.14 2.24 -16.50
C MET A 157 -22.05 2.69 -17.47
N VAL A 158 -20.89 2.04 -17.49
CA VAL A 158 -19.75 2.43 -18.33
C VAL A 158 -20.12 2.45 -19.82
N ASP A 159 -20.77 1.39 -20.33
CA ASP A 159 -21.15 1.31 -21.74
C ASP A 159 -22.12 2.43 -22.14
N GLN A 160 -23.09 2.73 -21.27
CA GLN A 160 -24.05 3.81 -21.49
C GLN A 160 -23.37 5.19 -21.44
N LEU A 161 -22.41 5.39 -20.54
CA LEU A 161 -21.64 6.64 -20.45
C LEU A 161 -20.80 6.86 -21.71
N LEU A 162 -20.20 5.81 -22.27
CA LEU A 162 -19.45 5.88 -23.52
C LEU A 162 -20.36 6.19 -24.71
N GLU A 163 -21.48 5.49 -24.85
CA GLU A 163 -22.46 5.75 -25.92
C GLU A 163 -23.00 7.19 -25.87
N ASN A 164 -23.24 7.71 -24.67
CA ASN A 164 -23.66 9.10 -24.49
C ASN A 164 -22.55 10.09 -24.82
N ASN A 165 -21.30 9.78 -24.47
CA ASN A 165 -20.15 10.62 -24.78
C ASN A 165 -19.89 10.72 -26.30
N GLU A 166 -20.14 9.66 -27.06
CA GLU A 166 -20.03 9.67 -28.54
C GLU A 166 -21.03 10.63 -29.20
N LYS A 167 -22.19 10.87 -28.57
CA LYS A 167 -23.21 11.81 -29.05
C LYS A 167 -22.86 13.27 -28.74
N CYS A 168 -21.86 13.51 -27.89
CA CYS A 168 -21.43 14.85 -27.49
C CYS A 168 -20.47 15.45 -28.53
N HIS A 169 -20.77 16.66 -28.99
CA HIS A 169 -19.84 17.42 -29.82
C HIS A 169 -18.79 18.12 -28.96
N CYS A 170 -17.61 17.51 -28.85
CA CYS A 170 -16.47 18.11 -28.15
C CYS A 170 -15.68 19.05 -29.06
N LEU A 171 -15.76 20.35 -28.80
CA LEU A 171 -14.89 21.34 -29.45
C LEU A 171 -13.47 21.21 -28.89
N LYS A 172 -12.52 20.85 -29.74
CA LYS A 172 -11.10 20.92 -29.40
C LYS A 172 -10.66 22.38 -29.51
N ILE A 173 -10.64 23.07 -28.39
CA ILE A 173 -9.95 24.36 -28.30
C ILE A 173 -8.46 24.02 -28.17
N CYS A 174 -7.73 24.09 -29.28
CA CYS A 174 -6.27 24.13 -29.23
C CYS A 174 -5.88 25.45 -28.57
N ILE A 175 -5.59 25.42 -27.27
CA ILE A 175 -4.87 26.51 -26.62
C ILE A 175 -3.44 26.40 -27.13
N SER A 176 -3.09 27.24 -28.11
CA SER A 176 -1.70 27.46 -28.49
C SER A 176 -1.05 28.22 -27.33
N ASP A 177 -0.15 27.55 -26.61
CA ASP A 177 0.71 28.15 -25.59
C ASP A 177 1.58 29.28 -26.16
#